data_AF-A0A972DDT4-F1
#
_entry.id   AF-A0A972DDT4-F1
#
_cell.length_a   1.000
_cell.length_b   1.000
_cell.length_c   1.000
_cell.angle_alpha   90.00
_cell.angle_beta   90.00
_cell.angle_gamma   90.00
#
_symmetry.space_group_name_H-M   'P 1'
#
loop_
_entity.id
_entity.type
_entity.pdbx_description
1 polymer ?
#
loop_
_entity_poly.entity_id
_entity_poly.type
_entity_poly.pdbx_seq_one_letter_code
_entity_poly.pdbx_strand_id
1 'polypeptide(L)'
;MSYKLAQFLDRGADLKRQGYLKEAMDCYIQALKVDPEEMSVYLGLGKVAHLLKYQDLAVRSYLSFAHLQVGPIEDAILKDRLPPEFQALYDTFPKDVLSELPKKSAFALFFDPNTPRHIAHSLIDLSPDTMRSKPELVPYAEVYHAHIYNNGTYETILKRHGLTFDDQTRIDKETYIPYGQYFLLGNIKWDMLSSKDVIRLYF
;
A
#
# COMPACT_ATOMS: atom_id res chain seq x y z
N MET A 1 -21.11 0.02 2.45
CA MET A 1 -20.39 -0.61 3.57
C MET A 1 -21.39 -1.09 4.61
N SER A 2 -21.35 -2.38 5.01
CA SER A 2 -22.23 -2.89 6.08
C SER A 2 -21.78 -2.36 7.45
N TYR A 3 -22.71 -2.22 8.40
CA TYR A 3 -22.39 -1.79 9.77
C TYR A 3 -21.34 -2.70 10.44
N LYS A 4 -21.43 -4.01 10.18
CA LYS A 4 -20.49 -5.01 10.71
C LYS A 4 -19.07 -4.85 10.14
N LEU A 5 -18.96 -4.54 8.85
CA LEU A 5 -17.67 -4.28 8.20
C LEU A 5 -16.99 -3.03 8.80
N ALA A 6 -17.76 -1.94 8.93
CA ALA A 6 -17.29 -0.71 9.55
C ALA A 6 -16.76 -0.96 10.97
N GLN A 7 -17.50 -1.72 11.78
CA GLN A 7 -17.10 -2.06 13.15
C GLN A 7 -15.76 -2.81 13.21
N PHE A 8 -15.52 -3.79 12.33
CA PHE A 8 -14.25 -4.48 12.29
C PHE A 8 -13.09 -3.59 11.84
N LEU A 9 -13.32 -2.71 10.86
CA LEU A 9 -12.31 -1.76 10.39
C LEU A 9 -11.91 -0.78 11.49
N ASP A 10 -12.88 -0.17 12.15
CA ASP A 10 -12.67 0.79 13.24
C ASP A 10 -11.96 0.12 14.41
N ARG A 11 -12.45 -1.04 14.84
CA ARG A 11 -11.84 -1.80 15.94
C ARG A 11 -10.41 -2.24 15.60
N GLY A 12 -10.16 -2.70 14.39
CA GLY A 12 -8.82 -3.07 13.93
C GLY A 12 -7.86 -1.87 13.94
N ALA A 13 -8.31 -0.72 13.44
CA ALA A 13 -7.53 0.51 13.46
C ALA A 13 -7.21 0.99 14.88
N ASP A 14 -8.17 0.88 15.81
CA ASP A 14 -8.01 1.24 17.21
C ASP A 14 -7.04 0.32 17.94
N LEU A 15 -7.20 -0.99 17.78
CA LEU A 15 -6.32 -2.01 18.36
C LEU A 15 -4.89 -1.84 17.88
N LYS A 16 -4.69 -1.53 16.59
CA LYS A 16 -3.37 -1.23 16.03
C LYS A 16 -2.72 -0.04 16.75
N ARG A 17 -3.45 1.08 16.92
CA ARG A 17 -2.92 2.28 17.61
C ARG A 17 -2.58 2.01 19.08
N GLN A 18 -3.28 1.06 19.71
CA GLN A 18 -3.03 0.62 21.09
C GLN A 18 -1.92 -0.45 21.20
N GLY A 19 -1.41 -0.97 20.08
CA GLY A 19 -0.37 -2.00 20.04
C GLY A 19 -0.85 -3.44 20.14
N TYR A 20 -2.16 -3.67 20.18
CA TYR A 20 -2.78 -5.00 20.11
C TYR A 20 -2.81 -5.49 18.65
N LEU A 21 -1.63 -5.69 18.07
CA LEU A 21 -1.45 -5.91 16.64
C LEU A 21 -2.06 -7.25 16.16
N LYS A 22 -2.02 -8.30 16.98
CA LYS A 22 -2.61 -9.61 16.60
C LYS A 22 -4.13 -9.53 16.57
N GLU A 23 -4.72 -8.88 17.57
CA GLU A 23 -6.16 -8.65 17.65
C GLU A 23 -6.64 -7.69 16.54
N ALA A 24 -5.82 -6.71 16.16
CA ALA A 24 -6.07 -5.87 15.00
C ALA A 24 -6.10 -6.70 13.70
N MET A 25 -5.15 -7.62 13.53
CA MET A 25 -5.11 -8.54 12.39
C MET A 25 -6.36 -9.43 12.36
N ASP A 26 -6.78 -9.97 13.51
CA ASP A 26 -8.01 -10.78 13.62
C ASP A 26 -9.25 -9.98 13.19
N CYS A 27 -9.36 -8.70 13.57
CA CYS A 27 -10.45 -7.84 13.11
C CYS A 27 -10.47 -7.72 11.59
N TYR A 28 -9.33 -7.49 10.94
CA TYR A 28 -9.24 -7.43 9.49
C TYR A 28 -9.58 -8.77 8.82
N ILE A 29 -9.19 -9.91 9.41
CA ILE A 29 -9.59 -11.24 8.92
C ILE A 29 -11.10 -11.44 9.01
N GLN A 30 -11.75 -10.98 10.09
CA GLN A 30 -13.22 -11.04 10.18
C GLN A 30 -13.89 -10.08 9.21
N ALA A 31 -13.29 -8.92 8.91
CA ALA A 31 -13.77 -8.01 7.88
C ALA A 31 -13.75 -8.64 6.48
N LEU A 32 -12.70 -9.39 6.12
CA LEU A 32 -12.62 -10.12 4.84
C LEU A 32 -13.73 -11.17 4.68
N LYS A 33 -14.24 -11.75 5.77
CA LYS A 33 -15.38 -12.68 5.72
C LYS A 33 -16.71 -11.97 5.44
N VAL A 34 -16.79 -10.67 5.71
CA VAL A 34 -17.97 -9.85 5.44
C VAL A 34 -17.91 -9.31 4.02
N ASP A 35 -16.76 -8.78 3.62
CA ASP A 35 -16.51 -8.27 2.27
C ASP A 35 -15.04 -8.55 1.87
N PRO A 36 -14.80 -9.54 0.98
CA PRO A 36 -13.46 -9.85 0.52
C PRO A 36 -12.91 -8.84 -0.51
N GLU A 37 -13.71 -7.88 -0.97
CA GLU A 37 -13.30 -6.85 -1.94
C GLU A 37 -13.04 -5.49 -1.27
N GLU A 38 -13.24 -5.36 0.04
CA GLU A 38 -13.05 -4.09 0.74
C GLU A 38 -11.56 -3.72 0.83
N MET A 39 -11.13 -2.79 -0.04
CA MET A 39 -9.75 -2.30 -0.12
C MET A 39 -9.21 -1.84 1.23
N SER A 40 -10.02 -1.16 2.05
CA SER A 40 -9.58 -0.65 3.36
C SER A 40 -9.10 -1.77 4.29
N VAL A 41 -9.62 -3.00 4.14
CA VAL A 41 -9.19 -4.16 4.91
C VAL A 41 -7.77 -4.56 4.54
N TYR A 42 -7.44 -4.64 3.24
CA TYR A 42 -6.11 -4.99 2.77
C TYR A 42 -5.06 -3.93 3.13
N LEU A 43 -5.43 -2.64 3.07
CA LEU A 43 -4.57 -1.55 3.52
C LEU A 43 -4.27 -1.64 5.02
N GLY A 44 -5.30 -1.95 5.83
CA GLY A 44 -5.16 -2.16 7.27
C GLY A 44 -4.32 -3.38 7.62
N LEU A 45 -4.60 -4.51 6.97
CA LEU A 45 -3.87 -5.76 7.12
C LEU A 45 -2.40 -5.62 6.74
N GLY A 46 -2.10 -4.94 5.64
CA GLY A 46 -0.72 -4.67 5.21
C GLY A 46 0.06 -3.86 6.26
N LYS A 47 -0.56 -2.82 6.83
CA LYS A 47 0.07 -2.01 7.89
C LYS A 47 0.33 -2.84 9.15
N VAL A 48 -0.66 -3.62 9.59
CA VAL A 48 -0.51 -4.49 10.78
C VAL A 48 0.54 -5.59 10.55
N ALA A 49 0.53 -6.22 9.37
CA ALA A 49 1.52 -7.24 9.00
C ALA A 49 2.94 -6.66 8.97
N HIS A 50 3.13 -5.45 8.44
CA HIS A 50 4.43 -4.77 8.52
C HIS A 50 4.87 -4.55 9.98
N LEU A 51 3.97 -4.05 10.84
CA LEU A 51 4.26 -3.80 12.26
C LEU A 51 4.63 -5.11 13.00
N LEU A 52 3.98 -6.22 12.63
CA LEU A 52 4.27 -7.57 13.12
C LEU A 52 5.51 -8.22 12.47
N LYS A 53 6.16 -7.55 11.51
CA LYS A 53 7.29 -8.07 10.74
C LYS A 53 6.93 -9.29 9.87
N TYR A 54 5.65 -9.45 9.52
CA TYR A 54 5.16 -10.47 8.58
C TYR A 54 5.24 -9.94 7.14
N GLN A 55 6.46 -9.95 6.59
CA GLN A 55 6.77 -9.33 5.29
C GLN A 55 5.92 -9.86 4.14
N ASP A 56 5.83 -11.19 3.97
CA ASP A 56 5.07 -11.81 2.88
C ASP A 56 3.59 -11.41 2.93
N LEU A 57 2.99 -11.46 4.13
CA LEU A 57 1.60 -11.04 4.35
C LEU A 57 1.39 -9.55 4.04
N ALA A 58 2.33 -8.68 4.43
CA ALA A 58 2.24 -7.26 4.13
C ALA A 58 2.25 -7.00 2.61
N VAL A 59 3.18 -7.63 1.89
CA VAL A 59 3.33 -7.52 0.44
C VAL A 59 2.07 -8.03 -0.28
N ARG A 60 1.56 -9.21 0.07
CA ARG A 60 0.33 -9.77 -0.52
C ARG A 60 -0.89 -8.91 -0.27
N SER A 61 -0.98 -8.30 0.91
CA SER A 61 -2.06 -7.36 1.25
C SER A 61 -2.01 -6.11 0.39
N TYR A 62 -0.83 -5.49 0.22
CA TYR A 62 -0.69 -4.31 -0.64
C TYR A 62 -0.88 -4.63 -2.13
N LEU A 63 -0.48 -5.82 -2.60
CA LEU A 63 -0.79 -6.28 -3.96
C LEU A 63 -2.29 -6.45 -4.18
N SER A 64 -3.00 -7.01 -3.19
CA SER A 64 -4.45 -7.15 -3.23
C SER A 64 -5.15 -5.79 -3.29
N PHE A 65 -4.71 -4.84 -2.46
CA PHE A 65 -5.18 -3.44 -2.50
C PHE A 65 -4.98 -2.82 -3.89
N ALA A 66 -3.75 -2.89 -4.41
CA ALA A 66 -3.40 -2.30 -5.70
C ALA A 66 -4.20 -2.93 -6.85
N HIS A 67 -4.40 -4.26 -6.83
CA HIS A 67 -5.19 -4.96 -7.84
C HIS A 67 -6.65 -4.51 -7.86
N LEU A 68 -7.28 -4.42 -6.69
CA LEU A 68 -8.66 -3.93 -6.55
C LEU A 68 -8.81 -2.45 -6.94
N GLN A 69 -7.75 -1.65 -6.77
CA GLN A 69 -7.73 -0.24 -7.17
C GLN A 69 -7.63 -0.08 -8.69
N VAL A 70 -6.72 -0.79 -9.36
CA VAL A 70 -6.46 -0.58 -10.80
C VAL A 70 -7.40 -1.35 -11.72
N GLY A 71 -8.05 -2.43 -11.23
CA GLY A 71 -8.99 -3.22 -12.01
C GLY A 71 -10.18 -2.41 -12.56
N PRO A 72 -10.95 -1.70 -11.70
CA PRO A 72 -12.05 -0.84 -12.14
C PRO A 72 -11.63 0.29 -13.08
N ILE A 73 -10.41 0.81 -12.93
CA ILE A 73 -9.84 1.85 -13.80
C ILE A 73 -9.63 1.29 -15.21
N GLU A 74 -9.10 0.07 -15.34
CA GLU A 74 -8.90 -0.57 -16.65
C GLU A 74 -10.25 -0.77 -17.35
N ASP A 75 -11.24 -1.30 -16.64
CA ASP A 75 -12.59 -1.51 -17.17
C ASP A 75 -13.23 -0.18 -17.64
N ALA A 76 -13.05 0.90 -16.87
CA ALA A 76 -13.56 2.21 -17.21
C ALA A 76 -12.87 2.81 -18.45
N ILE A 77 -11.55 2.64 -18.60
CA ILE A 77 -10.81 3.05 -19.80
C ILE A 77 -11.32 2.29 -21.03
N LEU A 78 -11.49 0.98 -20.93
CA LEU A 78 -11.94 0.13 -22.05
C LEU A 78 -13.38 0.45 -22.50
N LYS A 79 -14.21 0.99 -21.60
CA LYS A 79 -15.60 1.36 -21.86
C LYS A 79 -15.80 2.84 -22.19
N ASP A 80 -14.72 3.62 -22.23
CA ASP A 80 -14.76 5.08 -22.40
C ASP A 80 -15.65 5.76 -21.33
N ARG A 81 -15.47 5.34 -20.07
CA ARG A 81 -16.24 5.79 -18.89
C ARG A 81 -15.34 6.12 -17.71
N LEU A 82 -14.10 6.49 -17.97
CA LEU A 82 -13.17 6.89 -16.92
C LEU A 82 -13.72 8.14 -16.21
N PRO A 83 -13.79 8.16 -14.85
CA PRO A 83 -14.28 9.33 -14.14
C PRO A 83 -13.44 10.58 -14.46
N PRO A 84 -14.03 11.80 -14.47
CA PRO A 84 -13.34 13.01 -14.90
C PRO A 84 -12.00 13.27 -14.20
N GLU A 85 -11.91 12.95 -12.91
CA GLU A 85 -10.68 13.07 -12.12
C GLU A 85 -9.56 12.16 -12.64
N PHE A 86 -9.88 10.94 -13.06
CA PHE A 86 -8.90 10.01 -13.64
C PHE A 86 -8.66 10.31 -15.12
N GLN A 87 -9.66 10.79 -15.84
CA GLN A 87 -9.54 11.17 -17.25
C GLN A 87 -8.50 12.28 -17.45
N ALA A 88 -8.54 13.34 -16.63
CA ALA A 88 -7.55 14.42 -16.70
C ALA A 88 -6.12 13.93 -16.44
N LEU A 89 -5.94 13.02 -15.47
CA LEU A 89 -4.64 12.41 -15.18
C LEU A 89 -4.16 11.51 -16.33
N TYR A 90 -5.08 10.73 -16.91
CA TYR A 90 -4.78 9.82 -18.01
C TYR A 90 -4.41 10.59 -19.29
N ASP A 91 -5.09 11.70 -19.57
CA ASP A 91 -4.84 12.54 -20.74
C ASP A 91 -3.48 13.24 -20.66
N THR A 92 -3.09 13.69 -19.47
CA THR A 92 -1.82 14.37 -19.22
C THR A 92 -0.63 13.42 -19.00
N PHE A 93 -0.88 12.12 -18.80
CA PHE A 93 0.20 11.14 -18.61
C PHE A 93 1.04 10.96 -19.89
N PRO A 94 2.40 10.89 -19.78
CA PRO A 94 3.28 10.73 -20.94
C PRO A 94 2.90 9.50 -21.78
N LYS A 95 2.61 9.70 -23.07
CA LYS A 95 2.05 8.66 -23.94
C LYS A 95 3.06 7.58 -24.33
N ASP A 96 4.32 7.94 -24.41
CA ASP A 96 5.45 7.03 -24.54
C ASP A 96 5.52 6.07 -23.35
N VAL A 97 5.51 6.59 -22.12
CA VAL A 97 5.50 5.77 -20.91
C VAL A 97 4.23 4.91 -20.83
N LEU A 98 3.07 5.50 -21.12
CA LEU A 98 1.78 4.80 -21.12
C LEU A 98 1.80 3.55 -22.03
N SER A 99 2.47 3.63 -23.17
CA SER A 99 2.55 2.54 -24.14
C SER A 99 3.41 1.36 -23.69
N GLU A 100 4.28 1.58 -22.70
CA GLU A 100 5.16 0.56 -22.12
C GLU A 100 4.56 -0.11 -20.88
N LEU A 101 3.45 0.43 -20.35
CA LEU A 101 2.80 -0.13 -19.17
C LEU A 101 2.12 -1.46 -19.47
N PRO A 102 2.07 -2.39 -18.49
CA PRO A 102 1.46 -3.71 -18.68
C PRO A 102 -0.05 -3.63 -19.00
N LYS A 103 -0.73 -2.62 -18.45
CA LYS A 103 -2.11 -2.22 -18.75
C LYS A 103 -2.23 -0.70 -18.62
N LYS A 104 -3.22 -0.11 -19.28
CA LYS A 104 -3.41 1.35 -19.28
C LYS A 104 -3.68 1.88 -17.88
N SER A 105 -4.43 1.14 -17.07
CA SER A 105 -4.74 1.47 -15.66
C SER A 105 -3.52 1.56 -14.75
N ALA A 106 -2.37 1.01 -15.14
CA ALA A 106 -1.14 1.08 -14.35
C ALA A 106 -0.64 2.51 -14.15
N PHE A 107 -1.08 3.47 -14.98
CA PHE A 107 -0.78 4.89 -14.80
C PHE A 107 -1.22 5.41 -13.41
N ALA A 108 -2.27 4.81 -12.82
CA ALA A 108 -2.77 5.19 -11.51
C ALA A 108 -1.72 5.02 -10.39
N LEU A 109 -0.77 4.09 -10.55
CA LEU A 109 0.34 3.87 -9.61
C LEU A 109 1.33 5.03 -9.55
N PHE A 110 1.28 5.95 -10.52
CA PHE A 110 2.11 7.15 -10.56
C PHE A 110 1.44 8.36 -9.89
N PHE A 111 0.14 8.28 -9.62
CA PHE A 111 -0.63 9.34 -8.97
C PHE A 111 -1.06 8.97 -7.54
N ASP A 112 -1.10 7.68 -7.18
CA ASP A 112 -1.18 7.23 -5.79
C ASP A 112 0.22 6.87 -5.25
N PRO A 113 0.89 7.76 -4.49
CA PRO A 113 2.20 7.46 -3.93
C PRO A 113 2.11 6.49 -2.75
N ASN A 114 0.95 6.29 -2.12
CA ASN A 114 0.88 5.59 -0.84
C ASN A 114 1.10 4.08 -0.99
N THR A 115 0.44 3.46 -1.97
CA THR A 115 0.53 2.00 -2.16
C THR A 115 1.95 1.57 -2.54
N PRO A 116 2.63 2.20 -3.52
CA PRO A 116 4.05 1.95 -3.80
C PRO A 116 4.95 2.17 -2.57
N ARG A 117 4.74 3.27 -1.83
CA ARG A 117 5.53 3.56 -0.63
C ARG A 117 5.37 2.48 0.44
N HIS A 118 4.15 2.07 0.71
CA HIS A 118 3.84 1.05 1.72
C HIS A 118 4.48 -0.32 1.41
N ILE A 119 4.38 -0.76 0.16
CA ILE A 119 4.96 -2.04 -0.26
C ILE A 119 6.49 -1.98 -0.25
N ALA A 120 7.08 -0.85 -0.67
CA ALA A 120 8.52 -0.66 -0.65
C ALA A 120 9.10 -0.70 0.76
N HIS A 121 8.49 0.00 1.73
CA HIS A 121 8.90 -0.11 3.13
C HIS A 121 8.79 -1.53 3.66
N SER A 122 7.75 -2.28 3.25
CA SER A 122 7.63 -3.67 3.67
C SER A 122 8.68 -4.59 3.04
N LEU A 123 9.14 -4.29 1.82
CA LEU A 123 10.19 -5.05 1.14
C LEU A 123 11.60 -4.70 1.64
N ILE A 124 11.86 -3.41 1.87
CA ILE A 124 13.16 -2.87 2.23
C ILE A 124 13.39 -3.00 3.74
N ASP A 125 12.52 -2.40 4.56
CA ASP A 125 12.70 -2.27 6.01
C ASP A 125 12.69 -3.63 6.74
N LEU A 126 12.01 -4.61 6.15
CA LEU A 126 11.87 -5.96 6.71
C LEU A 126 12.90 -6.95 6.14
N SER A 127 13.76 -6.51 5.20
CA SER A 127 14.87 -7.30 4.68
C SER A 127 16.16 -7.01 5.45
N PRO A 128 16.66 -7.94 6.30
CA PRO A 128 17.87 -7.70 7.08
C PRO A 128 19.10 -7.46 6.19
N ASP A 129 19.19 -8.11 5.03
CA ASP A 129 20.29 -7.92 4.08
C ASP A 129 20.25 -6.53 3.43
N THR A 130 19.05 -6.06 3.05
CA THR A 130 18.87 -4.71 2.51
C THR A 130 19.23 -3.66 3.55
N MET A 131 18.75 -3.81 4.80
CA MET A 131 19.05 -2.84 5.86
C MET A 131 20.51 -2.84 6.29
N ARG A 132 21.21 -3.98 6.22
CA ARG A 132 22.66 -4.06 6.44
C ARG A 132 23.46 -3.36 5.34
N SER A 133 23.02 -3.48 4.09
CA SER A 133 23.70 -2.84 2.95
C SER A 133 23.35 -1.37 2.77
N LYS A 134 22.24 -0.90 3.37
CA LYS A 134 21.75 0.47 3.32
C LYS A 134 21.45 1.03 4.72
N PRO A 135 22.45 1.13 5.61
CA PRO A 135 22.24 1.60 6.98
C PRO A 135 21.66 3.03 7.05
N GLU A 136 21.85 3.85 6.00
CA GLU A 136 21.26 5.18 5.87
C GLU A 136 19.73 5.19 5.81
N LEU A 137 19.10 4.05 5.47
CA LEU A 137 17.64 3.93 5.44
C LEU A 137 17.02 3.62 6.81
N VAL A 138 17.82 3.20 7.80
CA VAL A 138 17.32 2.78 9.13
C VAL A 138 16.48 3.88 9.80
N PRO A 139 16.92 5.16 9.87
CA PRO A 139 16.09 6.22 10.45
C PRO A 139 14.71 6.35 9.79
N TYR A 140 14.66 6.26 8.46
CA TYR A 140 13.43 6.42 7.70
C TYR A 140 12.48 5.22 7.83
N ALA A 141 13.03 4.01 7.98
CA ALA A 141 12.27 2.82 8.32
C ALA A 141 11.60 2.94 9.70
N GLU A 142 12.33 3.48 10.70
CA GLU A 142 11.77 3.72 12.04
C GLU A 142 10.70 4.82 12.04
N VAL A 143 10.91 5.90 11.27
CA VAL A 143 9.93 6.97 11.08
C VAL A 143 8.67 6.43 10.40
N TYR A 144 8.82 5.66 9.32
CA TYR A 144 7.69 5.00 8.65
C TYR A 144 6.93 4.06 9.59
N HIS A 145 7.66 3.24 10.37
CA HIS A 145 7.05 2.37 11.36
C HIS A 145 6.19 3.16 12.35
N ALA A 146 6.73 4.24 12.92
CA ALA A 146 5.98 5.12 13.82
C ALA A 146 4.76 5.78 13.14
N HIS A 147 4.90 6.19 11.87
CA HIS A 147 3.82 6.75 11.08
C HIS A 147 2.66 5.76 10.90
N ILE A 148 2.93 4.53 10.48
CA ILE A 148 1.87 3.53 10.27
C ILE A 148 1.32 2.98 11.59
N TYR A 149 2.10 3.00 12.66
CA TYR A 149 1.64 2.66 14.01
C TYR A 149 0.58 3.67 14.47
N ASN A 150 0.84 4.96 14.25
CA ASN A 150 -0.06 6.07 14.59
C ASN A 150 -0.46 6.10 16.09
N ASN A 151 0.52 5.91 16.97
CA ASN A 151 0.37 6.01 18.44
C ASN A 151 0.95 7.33 19.00
N GLY A 152 1.20 8.32 18.15
CA GLY A 152 1.75 9.62 18.54
C GLY A 152 3.28 9.68 18.63
N THR A 153 4.02 8.61 18.33
CA THR A 153 5.49 8.63 18.40
C THR A 153 6.18 9.22 17.18
N TYR A 154 5.45 9.46 16.08
CA TYR A 154 6.02 9.88 14.79
C TYR A 154 6.95 11.09 14.89
N GLU A 155 6.48 12.19 15.48
CA GLU A 155 7.28 13.42 15.62
C GLU A 155 8.49 13.22 16.55
N THR A 156 8.36 12.39 17.58
CA THR A 156 9.46 12.08 18.50
C THR A 156 10.56 11.28 17.78
N ILE A 157 10.18 10.34 16.91
CA ILE A 157 11.15 9.53 16.15
C ILE A 157 11.85 10.39 15.09
N LEU A 158 11.13 11.28 14.39
CA LEU A 158 11.75 12.28 13.50
C LEU A 158 12.81 13.10 14.24
N LYS A 159 12.45 13.70 15.38
CA LYS A 159 13.38 14.52 16.19
C LYS A 159 14.57 13.72 16.69
N ARG A 160 14.37 12.46 17.10
CA ARG A 160 15.47 11.57 17.55
C ARG A 160 16.53 11.38 16.48
N HIS A 161 16.12 11.26 15.23
CA HIS A 161 17.02 11.08 14.08
C HIS A 161 17.48 12.39 13.46
N GLY A 162 17.07 13.54 13.99
CA GLY A 162 17.36 14.85 13.40
C GLY A 162 16.72 15.04 12.02
N LEU A 163 15.63 14.32 11.72
CA LEU A 163 14.92 14.37 10.46
C LEU A 163 13.71 15.30 10.52
N THR A 164 13.35 15.87 9.37
CA THR A 164 12.10 16.60 9.16
C THR A 164 11.08 15.78 8.38
N PHE A 165 9.84 16.27 8.32
CA PHE A 165 8.83 15.71 7.41
C PHE A 165 9.29 15.77 5.94
N ASP A 166 9.99 16.84 5.56
CA ASP A 166 10.49 17.02 4.19
C ASP A 166 11.59 16.01 3.86
N ASP A 167 12.44 15.65 4.82
CA ASP A 167 13.43 14.59 4.64
C ASP A 167 12.77 13.23 4.40
N GLN A 168 11.75 12.87 5.20
CA GLN A 168 10.99 11.65 4.98
C GLN A 168 10.28 11.65 3.62
N THR A 169 9.67 12.78 3.26
CA THR A 169 8.96 12.93 1.98
C THR A 169 9.93 12.81 0.81
N ARG A 170 11.13 13.38 0.94
CA ARG A 170 12.17 13.32 -0.08
C ARG A 170 12.69 11.89 -0.26
N ILE A 171 13.04 11.17 0.82
CA ILE A 171 13.48 9.78 0.69
C ILE A 171 12.39 8.88 0.11
N ASP A 172 11.13 9.13 0.49
CA ASP A 172 10.00 8.36 -0.02
C ASP A 172 9.87 8.55 -1.54
N LYS A 173 9.99 9.79 -2.02
CA LYS A 173 9.94 10.12 -3.46
C LYS A 173 11.13 9.59 -4.24
N GLU A 174 12.33 9.68 -3.69
CA GLU A 174 13.57 9.33 -4.40
C GLU A 174 13.87 7.83 -4.37
N THR A 175 13.41 7.12 -3.33
CA THR A 175 13.79 5.72 -3.08
C THR A 175 12.58 4.79 -3.00
N TYR A 176 11.68 5.01 -2.02
CA TYR A 176 10.65 4.02 -1.72
C TYR A 176 9.55 3.95 -2.79
N ILE A 177 9.01 5.08 -3.23
CA ILE A 177 7.92 5.14 -4.21
C ILE A 177 8.36 4.52 -5.55
N PRO A 178 9.51 4.89 -6.16
CA PRO A 178 9.95 4.28 -7.42
C PRO A 178 10.19 2.77 -7.29
N TYR A 179 10.79 2.33 -6.18
CA TYR A 179 10.99 0.90 -5.91
C TYR A 179 9.67 0.14 -5.82
N GLY A 180 8.70 0.70 -5.10
CA GLY A 180 7.36 0.13 -4.97
C GLY A 180 6.60 0.11 -6.28
N GLN A 181 6.71 1.16 -7.10
CA GLN A 181 6.10 1.22 -8.44
C GLN A 181 6.64 0.12 -9.32
N TYR A 182 7.97 -0.03 -9.39
CA TYR A 182 8.62 -1.10 -10.13
C TYR A 182 8.14 -2.48 -9.66
N PHE A 183 8.08 -2.69 -8.34
CA PHE A 183 7.59 -3.96 -7.79
C PHE A 183 6.13 -4.24 -8.17
N LEU A 184 5.23 -3.25 -8.02
CA LEU A 184 3.81 -3.42 -8.34
C LEU A 184 3.59 -3.67 -9.83
N LEU A 185 4.28 -2.94 -10.70
CA LEU A 185 4.25 -3.16 -12.16
C LEU A 185 4.65 -4.60 -12.53
N GLY A 186 5.61 -5.20 -11.81
CA GLY A 186 6.02 -6.58 -12.05
C GLY A 186 5.16 -7.67 -11.40
N ASN A 187 4.36 -7.34 -10.38
CA ASN A 187 3.74 -8.35 -9.50
C ASN A 187 2.21 -8.32 -9.42
N ILE A 188 1.57 -7.22 -9.83
CA ILE A 188 0.11 -7.22 -10.02
C ILE A 188 -0.24 -8.23 -11.12
N LYS A 189 -1.30 -9.00 -10.90
CA LYS A 189 -1.82 -9.96 -11.90
C LYS A 189 -2.58 -9.25 -13.02
N TRP A 190 -1.85 -8.55 -13.89
CA TRP A 190 -2.38 -7.69 -14.95
C TRP A 190 -3.33 -8.39 -15.92
N ASP A 191 -3.10 -9.67 -16.23
CA ASP A 191 -3.97 -10.45 -17.12
C ASP A 191 -5.25 -10.96 -16.43
N MET A 192 -5.37 -10.74 -15.12
CA MET A 192 -6.51 -11.15 -14.30
C MET A 192 -7.20 -9.95 -13.62
N LEU A 193 -7.01 -8.72 -14.11
CA LEU A 193 -7.60 -7.50 -13.51
C LEU A 193 -9.12 -7.49 -13.41
N SER A 194 -9.83 -8.31 -14.21
CA SER A 194 -11.28 -8.46 -14.11
C SER A 194 -11.71 -9.30 -12.89
N SER A 195 -10.80 -10.07 -12.31
CA SER A 195 -11.05 -10.88 -11.12
C SER A 195 -10.89 -10.06 -9.85
N LYS A 196 -11.94 -9.99 -9.06
CA LYS A 196 -11.89 -9.35 -7.73
C LYS A 196 -11.55 -10.31 -6.59
N ASP A 197 -11.44 -11.61 -6.88
CA ASP A 197 -11.03 -12.64 -5.92
C ASP A 197 -9.51 -12.56 -5.66
N VAL A 198 -9.09 -11.48 -5.01
CA VAL A 198 -7.68 -11.22 -4.70
C VAL A 198 -7.12 -12.16 -3.63
N ILE A 199 -7.99 -12.79 -2.84
CA ILE A 199 -7.60 -13.86 -1.92
C ILE A 199 -6.99 -15.00 -2.73
N ARG A 200 -7.68 -15.51 -3.75
CA ARG A 200 -7.15 -16.57 -4.62
C ARG A 200 -5.91 -16.14 -5.41
N LEU A 201 -5.79 -14.86 -5.76
CA LEU A 201 -4.68 -14.36 -6.58
C LEU A 201 -3.38 -14.18 -5.80
N TYR A 202 -3.46 -13.86 -4.51
CA TYR A 202 -2.31 -13.43 -3.72
C TYR A 202 -2.11 -14.18 -2.40
N PHE A 203 -3.01 -15.07 -1.95
CA PHE A 203 -2.88 -15.84 -0.72
C PHE A 203 -2.80 -17.34 -1.01
#